data_AF-W3RJM1-F1
#
_entry.id   AF-W3RJM1-F1
#
_cell.length_a   1.000
_cell.length_b   1.000
_cell.length_c   1.000
_cell.angle_alpha   90.00
_cell.angle_beta   90.00
_cell.angle_gamma   90.00
#
_symmetry.space_group_name_H-M   'P 1'
#
loop_
_entity.id
_entity.type
_entity.pdbx_description
1 polymer ?
#
loop_
_entity_poly.entity_id
_entity_poly.type
_entity_poly.pdbx_seq_one_letter_code
_entity_poly.pdbx_strand_id
1 'polypeptide(L)'
;MRGYIVVCLVVAGITGLAYRALDRTIMSLGCFQPPPAGHFIAYCSSPGFGDYYLTEIGRLLGVRVALPKLDGLTSFDGSHLSADSAERWSAALLREIGDTLESCAKR
;
A
#
# COMPACT_ATOMS: atom_id res chain seq x y z
N MET A 1 41.41 -18.14 -17.60
CA MET A 1 40.78 -17.75 -16.31
C MET A 1 39.83 -16.54 -16.39
N ARG A 2 39.93 -15.62 -17.37
CA ARG A 2 38.99 -14.49 -17.46
C ARG A 2 37.57 -14.83 -17.97
N GLY A 3 37.44 -15.82 -18.85
CA GLY A 3 36.14 -16.18 -19.45
C GLY A 3 35.13 -16.77 -18.46
N TYR A 4 35.58 -17.63 -17.54
CA TYR A 4 34.66 -18.26 -16.58
C TYR A 4 34.05 -17.25 -15.60
N ILE A 5 34.80 -16.19 -15.24
CA ILE A 5 34.32 -15.13 -14.33
C ILE A 5 33.15 -14.38 -14.98
N VAL A 6 33.29 -14.03 -16.26
CA VAL A 6 32.22 -13.36 -17.02
C VAL A 6 30.98 -14.25 -17.11
N VAL A 7 31.14 -15.54 -17.37
CA VAL A 7 30.03 -16.50 -17.40
C VAL A 7 29.33 -16.59 -16.05
N CYS A 8 30.07 -16.70 -14.94
CA CYS A 8 29.49 -16.75 -13.59
C CYS A 8 28.70 -15.48 -13.25
N LEU A 9 29.21 -14.30 -13.62
CA LEU A 9 28.53 -13.02 -13.36
C LEU A 9 27.23 -12.88 -14.18
N VAL A 10 27.24 -13.30 -15.44
CA VAL A 10 26.04 -13.29 -16.30
C VAL A 10 24.98 -14.23 -15.74
N VAL A 11 25.36 -15.45 -15.35
CA VAL A 11 24.43 -16.42 -14.74
C VAL A 11 23.85 -15.85 -13.44
N ALA A 12 24.68 -15.34 -12.54
CA ALA A 12 24.21 -14.75 -11.28
C ALA A 12 23.26 -13.56 -11.51
N GLY A 13 23.57 -12.70 -12.50
CA GLY A 13 22.71 -11.57 -12.87
C GLY A 13 21.36 -12.00 -13.44
N ILE A 14 21.34 -12.98 -14.34
CA ILE A 14 20.11 -13.53 -14.92
C ILE A 14 19.26 -14.19 -13.84
N THR A 15 19.87 -15.01 -12.98
CA THR A 15 19.19 -15.68 -11.87
C THR A 15 18.58 -14.64 -10.91
N GLY A 16 19.34 -13.60 -10.54
CA GLY A 16 18.84 -12.52 -9.67
C GLY A 16 17.68 -11.73 -10.29
N LEU A 17 17.72 -11.47 -11.60
CA LEU A 17 16.64 -10.79 -12.32
C LEU A 17 15.38 -11.66 -12.38
N ALA A 18 15.53 -12.96 -12.63
CA ALA A 18 14.44 -13.93 -12.63
C ALA A 18 13.76 -14.03 -11.26
N TYR A 19 14.54 -14.08 -10.17
CA TYR A 19 13.99 -14.07 -8.80
C TYR A 19 13.17 -12.82 -8.51
N ARG A 20 13.64 -11.63 -8.92
CA ARG A 20 12.89 -10.38 -8.75
C ARG A 20 11.62 -10.31 -9.57
N ALA A 21 11.65 -10.84 -10.80
CA ALA A 21 10.46 -10.92 -11.64
C ALA A 21 9.42 -11.87 -11.04
N LEU A 22 9.86 -13.01 -10.51
CA LEU A 22 9.00 -13.99 -9.87
C LEU A 22 8.35 -13.45 -8.59
N ASP A 23 9.11 -12.79 -7.72
CA ASP A 23 8.61 -12.19 -6.48
C ASP A 23 7.51 -11.14 -6.75
N ARG A 24 7.73 -10.25 -7.72
CA ARG A 24 6.70 -9.28 -8.16
C ARG A 24 5.46 -9.95 -8.72
N THR A 25 5.63 -11.04 -9.46
CA THR A 25 4.51 -11.79 -10.05
C THR A 25 3.70 -12.50 -8.98
N ILE A 26 4.35 -13.10 -7.98
CA ILE A 26 3.68 -13.74 -6.83
C ILE A 26 2.91 -12.71 -6.02
N MET A 27 3.49 -11.53 -5.75
CA MET A 27 2.80 -10.43 -5.07
C MET A 27 1.58 -9.96 -5.85
N SER A 28 1.69 -9.84 -7.18
CA SER A 28 0.58 -9.46 -8.06
C SER A 28 -0.52 -10.52 -8.13
N LEU A 29 -0.17 -11.81 -8.10
CA LEU A 29 -1.12 -12.92 -8.11
C LEU A 29 -1.76 -13.14 -6.72
N GLY A 30 -1.07 -12.79 -5.64
CA GLY A 30 -1.62 -12.76 -4.29
C GLY A 30 -2.80 -11.79 -4.13
N CYS A 31 -2.88 -10.77 -4.98
CA CYS A 31 -4.02 -9.85 -5.06
C CYS A 31 -5.29 -10.49 -5.65
N PHE A 32 -5.19 -11.69 -6.23
CA PHE A 32 -6.30 -12.37 -6.90
C PHE A 32 -7.14 -13.23 -5.93
N GLN A 33 -6.65 -13.45 -4.70
CA GLN A 33 -7.44 -14.08 -3.65
C GLN A 33 -8.18 -12.99 -2.87
N PRO A 34 -9.53 -13.08 -2.74
CA PRO A 34 -10.27 -12.11 -1.94
C PRO A 34 -9.78 -12.21 -0.48
N PRO A 35 -9.31 -11.11 0.12
CA PRO A 35 -8.90 -11.15 1.52
C PRO A 35 -10.13 -11.45 2.41
N PRO A 36 -9.91 -11.99 3.62
CA PRO A 36 -11.00 -12.16 4.57
C PRO A 36 -11.70 -10.84 4.86
N ALA A 37 -13.01 -10.90 5.15
CA ALA A 37 -13.81 -9.73 5.51
C ALA A 37 -13.13 -8.97 6.66
N GLY A 38 -12.88 -7.67 6.47
CA GLY A 38 -12.14 -6.83 7.42
C GLY A 38 -10.81 -6.27 6.92
N HIS A 39 -10.33 -6.70 5.75
CA HIS A 39 -9.14 -6.16 5.10
C HIS A 39 -9.52 -5.23 3.93
N PHE A 40 -8.91 -4.03 3.87
CA PHE A 40 -9.08 -3.08 2.76
C PHE A 40 -7.92 -3.21 1.78
N ILE A 41 -8.25 -3.12 0.49
CA ILE A 41 -7.28 -3.11 -0.61
C ILE A 41 -6.74 -1.69 -0.80
N ALA A 42 -6.13 -1.13 0.24
CA ALA A 42 -5.17 -0.04 0.05
C ALA A 42 -3.82 -0.68 -0.28
N TYR A 43 -3.66 -1.08 -1.54
CA TYR A 43 -2.58 -1.94 -2.02
C TYR A 43 -2.58 -3.34 -1.38
N CYS A 44 -2.29 -4.36 -2.18
CA CYS A 44 -2.33 -5.76 -1.75
C CYS A 44 -1.62 -5.93 -0.41
N SER A 45 -2.30 -6.64 0.49
CA SER A 45 -2.04 -6.86 1.92
C SER A 45 -0.66 -7.44 2.23
N SER A 46 0.39 -6.72 1.86
CA SER A 46 1.71 -6.86 2.44
C SER A 46 1.74 -5.97 3.68
N PRO A 47 2.12 -6.50 4.85
CA PRO A 47 2.44 -5.68 6.00
C PRO A 47 3.37 -4.54 5.57
N GLY A 48 2.88 -3.31 5.63
CA GLY A 48 3.64 -2.10 5.29
C GLY A 48 3.50 -1.55 3.87
N PHE A 49 2.79 -2.17 2.91
CA PHE A 49 2.79 -1.68 1.51
C PHE A 49 1.80 -0.53 1.18
N GLY A 50 0.83 -0.23 2.05
CA GLY A 50 -0.04 0.96 1.88
C GLY A 50 0.50 2.17 2.64
N ASP A 51 0.77 1.98 3.93
CA ASP A 51 1.15 3.06 4.85
C ASP A 51 2.56 3.59 4.62
N TYR A 52 3.52 2.72 4.28
CA TYR A 52 4.92 3.12 4.10
C TYR A 52 5.07 4.08 2.92
N TYR A 53 4.48 3.75 1.77
CA TYR A 53 4.61 4.59 0.57
C TYR A 53 3.92 5.93 0.74
N LEU A 54 2.71 5.96 1.32
CA LEU A 54 2.00 7.21 1.57
C LEU A 54 2.79 8.10 2.55
N THR A 55 3.33 7.53 3.63
CA THR A 55 4.18 8.25 4.59
C THR A 55 5.46 8.77 3.94
N GLU A 56 6.13 7.97 3.11
CA GLU A 56 7.38 8.36 2.45
C GLU A 56 7.15 9.43 1.38
N ILE A 57 6.08 9.34 0.59
CA ILE A 57 5.68 10.39 -0.35
C ILE A 57 5.40 11.69 0.41
N GLY A 58 4.66 11.62 1.52
CA GLY A 58 4.41 12.77 2.37
C GLY A 58 5.69 13.43 2.89
N ARG A 59 6.63 12.60 3.39
CA ARG A 59 7.95 13.05 3.83
C ARG A 59 8.74 13.73 2.71
N LEU A 60 8.76 13.15 1.51
CA LEU A 60 9.46 13.70 0.34
C LEU A 60 8.85 15.03 -0.13
N LEU A 61 7.52 15.15 -0.07
CA LEU A 61 6.81 16.37 -0.47
C LEU A 61 6.71 17.41 0.65
N GLY A 62 7.15 17.08 1.87
CA GLY A 62 6.99 17.94 3.04
C GLY A 62 5.53 18.19 3.43
N VAL A 63 4.63 17.26 3.09
CA VAL A 63 3.20 17.36 3.40
C VAL A 63 2.81 16.38 4.50
N ARG A 64 1.88 16.80 5.35
CA ARG A 64 1.25 15.91 6.33
C ARG A 64 0.39 14.88 5.59
N VAL A 65 0.53 13.62 5.98
CA VAL A 65 -0.33 12.52 5.51
C VAL A 65 -1.31 12.19 6.61
N ALA A 66 -2.59 12.04 6.27
CA ALA A 66 -3.63 11.58 7.17
C ALA A 66 -4.02 10.14 6.80
N LEU A 67 -3.92 9.22 7.75
CA LEU A 67 -4.17 7.79 7.55
C LEU A 67 -4.98 7.22 8.72
N PRO A 68 -6.30 7.47 8.76
CA PRO A 68 -7.13 6.98 9.84
C PRO A 68 -7.18 5.45 9.82
N LYS A 69 -6.69 4.84 10.90
CA LYS A 69 -6.71 3.38 11.11
C LYS A 69 -7.92 3.01 11.95
N LEU A 70 -8.75 2.13 11.41
CA LEU A 70 -9.98 1.66 12.04
C LEU A 70 -10.11 0.15 11.86
N ASP A 71 -10.39 -0.54 12.96
CA ASP A 71 -10.68 -1.96 12.96
C ASP A 71 -12.16 -2.23 12.64
N GLY A 72 -12.44 -3.46 12.19
CA GLY A 72 -13.81 -3.97 12.03
C GLY A 72 -14.64 -3.20 11.00
N LEU A 73 -13.99 -2.63 10.00
CA LEU A 73 -14.65 -2.12 8.80
C LEU A 73 -15.01 -3.32 7.90
N THR A 74 -15.99 -3.16 7.02
CA THR A 74 -16.47 -4.20 6.10
C THR A 74 -16.49 -3.69 4.66
N SER A 75 -16.51 -4.62 3.70
CA SER A 75 -16.64 -4.35 2.27
C SER A 75 -17.82 -5.13 1.71
N PHE A 76 -18.43 -4.64 0.63
CA PHE A 76 -19.53 -5.35 -0.03
C PHE A 76 -19.05 -6.26 -1.19
N ASP A 77 -17.83 -6.05 -1.68
CA ASP A 77 -17.23 -6.83 -2.78
C ASP A 77 -15.75 -7.19 -2.53
N GLY A 78 -15.28 -7.08 -1.28
CA GLY A 78 -13.88 -7.30 -0.93
C GLY A 78 -12.97 -6.08 -1.17
N SER A 79 -13.42 -5.06 -1.90
CA SER A 79 -12.59 -3.92 -2.33
C SER A 79 -13.14 -2.57 -1.87
N HIS A 80 -14.45 -2.39 -1.98
CA HIS A 80 -15.15 -1.15 -1.67
C HIS A 80 -15.79 -1.26 -0.29
N LEU A 81 -15.54 -0.26 0.56
CA LEU A 81 -16.16 -0.14 1.87
C LEU A 81 -17.68 -0.26 1.76
N SER A 82 -18.30 -1.00 2.68
CA SER A 82 -19.75 -0.92 2.90
C SER A 82 -20.14 0.51 3.28
N ALA A 83 -21.40 0.88 3.07
CA ALA A 83 -21.89 2.23 3.39
C ALA A 83 -21.54 2.63 4.84
N ASP A 84 -21.87 1.79 5.82
CA ASP A 84 -21.58 2.02 7.25
C ASP A 84 -20.07 2.17 7.51
N SER A 85 -19.24 1.38 6.83
CA SER A 85 -17.79 1.44 7.00
C SER A 85 -17.18 2.65 6.33
N ALA A 86 -17.72 3.08 5.18
CA ALA A 86 -17.34 4.30 4.50
C ALA A 86 -17.67 5.53 5.33
N GLU A 87 -18.83 5.56 5.98
CA GLU A 87 -19.20 6.63 6.92
C GLU A 87 -18.23 6.69 8.10
N ARG A 88 -17.98 5.55 8.76
CA ARG A 88 -17.03 5.47 9.90
C ARG A 88 -15.62 5.94 9.51
N TRP A 89 -15.13 5.49 8.36
CA TRP A 89 -13.83 5.88 7.83
C TRP A 89 -13.76 7.38 7.50
N SER A 90 -14.78 7.90 6.81
CA SER A 90 -14.86 9.32 6.44
C SER A 90 -14.92 10.22 7.68
N ALA A 91 -15.67 9.82 8.71
CA ALA A 91 -15.74 10.55 9.96
C ALA A 91 -14.38 10.58 10.69
N ALA A 92 -13.60 9.49 10.64
CA ALA A 92 -12.26 9.46 11.20
C ALA A 92 -11.29 10.35 10.42
N LEU A 93 -11.35 10.32 9.08
CA LEU A 93 -10.54 11.20 8.25
C LEU A 93 -10.82 12.66 8.55
N LEU A 94 -12.10 13.07 8.59
CA LEU A 94 -12.50 14.45 8.85
C LEU A 94 -12.03 14.94 10.22
N ARG A 95 -12.06 14.08 11.25
CA ARG A 95 -11.48 14.40 12.56
C ARG A 95 -9.96 14.61 12.49
N GLU A 96 -9.25 13.78 11.73
CA GLU A 96 -7.79 13.87 11.62
C GLU A 96 -7.33 15.12 10.86
N ILE A 97 -8.06 15.52 9.81
CA ILE A 97 -7.72 16.70 9.00
C ILE A 97 -8.44 17.99 9.44
N GLY A 98 -9.21 17.94 10.53
CA GLY A 98 -10.10 19.03 10.96
C GLY A 98 -9.40 20.37 11.08
N ASP A 99 -8.28 20.43 11.81
CA ASP A 99 -7.49 21.66 11.99
C ASP A 99 -7.03 22.25 10.66
N THR A 100 -6.62 21.41 9.71
CA THR A 100 -6.24 21.83 8.37
C THR A 100 -7.43 22.45 7.65
N LEU A 101 -8.59 21.79 7.67
CA LEU A 101 -9.81 22.30 7.02
C LEU A 101 -10.25 23.63 7.62
N GLU A 102 -10.25 23.75 8.95
CA GLU A 102 -10.58 25.00 9.63
C GLU A 102 -9.62 26.14 9.27
N SER A 103 -8.32 25.84 9.19
CA SER A 103 -7.32 26.84 8.81
C SER A 103 -7.52 27.34 7.37
N CYS A 104 -7.99 26.48 6.47
CA CYS A 104 -8.29 26.83 5.09
C CYS A 104 -9.59 27.63 4.98
N ALA A 105 -10.62 27.27 5.75
CA ALA A 105 -11.93 27.92 5.71
C ALA A 105 -11.94 29.32 6.34
N LYS A 106 -10.98 29.61 7.24
CA LYS A 106 -10.82 30.92 7.90
C LYS A 106 -9.95 31.90 7.10
N ARG A 107 -9.39 31.51 5.95
CA ARG A 107 -8.71 32.42 5.01
C ARG A 107 -9.72 33.14 4.13
#